data_AF-A0A955TES6-F1
#
_entry.id   AF-A0A955TES6-F1
#
_cell.length_a   1.000
_cell.length_b   1.000
_cell.length_c   1.000
_cell.angle_alpha   90.00
_cell.angle_beta   90.00
_cell.angle_gamma   90.00
#
_symmetry.space_group_name_H-M   'P 1'
#
loop_
_entity.id
_entity.type
_entity.pdbx_description
1 polymer ?
#
loop_
_entity_poly.entity_id
_entity_poly.type
_entity_poly.pdbx_seq_one_letter_code
_entity_poly.pdbx_strand_id
1 'polypeptide(L)'
;LVASFNIVGTLTMIVNEKQREIAILKAMGATPGAIMRIFMLNGLVIGIVGTGIGVPLGYTFLWLIQNYWTFDASVYYISRIPVHILPLDVLLVATSAILISFAATFYPSWQAAKLDPVSALRYE
;
A
#
# COMPACT_ATOMS: atom_id res chain seq x y z
N LEU A 1 -6.79 5.61 0.21
CA LEU A 1 -7.64 5.27 1.38
C LEU A 1 -8.21 3.85 1.30
N VAL A 2 -9.03 3.50 0.30
CA VAL A 2 -9.54 2.11 0.14
C VAL A 2 -8.42 1.08 0.06
N ALA A 3 -7.41 1.33 -0.80
CA ALA A 3 -6.23 0.48 -0.91
C ALA A 3 -5.46 0.33 0.41
N SER A 4 -5.35 1.41 1.18
CA SER A 4 -4.68 1.44 2.48
C SER A 4 -5.37 0.51 3.48
N PHE A 5 -6.71 0.51 3.49
CA PHE A 5 -7.51 -0.39 4.34
C PHE A 5 -7.31 -1.86 3.96
N ASN A 6 -7.20 -2.15 2.66
CA ASN A 6 -6.92 -3.50 2.17
C ASN A 6 -5.51 -3.98 2.57
N ILE A 7 -4.52 -3.08 2.52
CA ILE A 7 -3.15 -3.37 3.01
C ILE A 7 -3.17 -3.71 4.50
N VAL A 8 -3.87 -2.92 5.33
CA VAL A 8 -4.02 -3.21 6.77
C VAL A 8 -4.65 -4.59 6.97
N GLY A 9 -5.79 -4.86 6.34
CA GLY A 9 -6.51 -6.13 6.50
C GLY A 9 -5.65 -7.34 6.09
N THR A 10 -4.97 -7.25 4.95
CA THR A 10 -4.11 -8.32 4.43
C THR A 10 -2.89 -8.53 5.33
N LEU A 11 -2.22 -7.47 5.77
CA LEU A 11 -1.07 -7.58 6.67
C LEU A 11 -1.49 -8.14 8.04
N THR A 12 -2.60 -7.68 8.60
CA THR A 12 -3.14 -8.22 9.85
C THR A 12 -3.53 -9.69 9.72
N MET A 13 -4.11 -10.11 8.58
CA MET A 13 -4.39 -11.52 8.30
C MET A 13 -3.09 -12.34 8.25
N ILE A 14 -2.10 -11.91 7.48
CA ILE A 14 -0.79 -12.59 7.37
C ILE A 14 -0.13 -12.71 8.74
N VAL A 15 -0.15 -11.66 9.56
CA VAL A 15 0.39 -11.68 10.92
C VAL A 15 -0.28 -12.76 11.77
N ASN A 16 -1.60 -12.92 11.65
CA ASN A 16 -2.35 -13.95 12.37
C ASN A 16 -2.07 -15.37 11.84
N GLU A 17 -2.01 -15.56 10.52
CA GLU A 17 -1.68 -16.87 9.94
C GLU A 17 -0.23 -17.31 10.22
N LYS A 18 0.69 -16.34 10.28
CA LYS A 18 2.12 -16.57 10.47
C LYS A 18 2.58 -16.45 11.93
N GLN A 19 1.67 -16.44 12.90
CA GLN A 19 2.01 -16.29 14.34
C GLN A 19 3.04 -17.33 14.80
N ARG A 20 2.92 -18.60 14.35
CA ARG A 20 3.85 -19.68 14.71
C ARG A 20 5.27 -19.44 14.17
N GLU A 21 5.39 -19.01 12.92
CA GLU A 21 6.70 -18.68 12.31
C GLU A 21 7.37 -17.51 13.04
N ILE A 22 6.57 -16.49 13.41
CA ILE A 22 7.03 -15.34 14.21
C ILE A 22 7.50 -15.79 15.61
N ALA A 23 6.77 -16.71 16.25
CA ALA A 23 7.13 -17.27 17.55
C ALA A 23 8.42 -18.10 17.49
N ILE A 24 8.62 -18.91 16.43
CA ILE A 24 9.87 -19.65 16.20
C ILE A 24 11.03 -18.67 15.99
N LEU A 25 10.85 -17.62 15.19
CA LEU A 25 11.85 -16.56 15.00
C LEU A 25 12.22 -15.89 16.33
N LYS A 26 11.22 -15.56 17.17
CA LYS A 26 11.48 -15.01 18.52
C LYS A 26 12.21 -15.99 19.43
N ALA A 27 11.87 -17.27 19.39
CA ALA A 27 12.54 -18.32 20.17
C ALA A 27 14.00 -18.51 19.73
N MET A 28 14.31 -18.29 18.46
CA MET A 28 15.70 -18.26 17.94
C MET A 28 16.46 -16.96 18.27
N GLY A 29 15.84 -16.01 19.00
CA GLY A 29 16.49 -14.77 19.43
C GLY A 29 16.17 -13.54 18.58
N ALA A 30 15.21 -13.60 17.65
CA ALA A 30 14.79 -12.42 16.90
C ALA A 30 14.15 -11.37 17.82
N THR A 31 14.65 -10.14 17.78
CA THR A 31 14.10 -9.05 18.58
C THR A 31 12.77 -8.55 18.01
N PRO A 32 11.85 -8.03 18.84
CA PRO A 32 10.60 -7.43 18.38
C PRO A 32 10.81 -6.32 17.33
N GLY A 33 11.92 -5.59 17.42
CA GLY A 33 12.30 -4.56 16.45
C GLY A 33 12.68 -5.12 15.07
N ALA A 34 13.26 -6.32 15.00
CA ALA A 34 13.56 -6.99 13.73
C ALA A 34 12.26 -7.36 12.99
N ILE A 35 11.28 -7.90 13.71
CA ILE A 35 9.96 -8.24 13.16
C ILE A 35 9.25 -6.97 12.67
N MET A 36 9.27 -5.90 13.48
CA MET A 36 8.67 -4.62 13.08
C MET A 36 9.30 -4.05 11.80
N ARG A 37 10.63 -4.16 11.65
CA ARG A 37 11.34 -3.73 10.43
C ARG A 37 10.93 -4.53 9.19
N ILE A 38 10.78 -5.85 9.30
CA ILE A 38 10.35 -6.69 8.16
C ILE A 38 8.98 -6.25 7.66
N PHE A 39 8.02 -6.07 8.56
CA PHE A 39 6.68 -5.63 8.18
C PHE A 39 6.67 -4.21 7.63
N MET A 40 7.41 -3.28 8.24
CA MET A 40 7.56 -1.92 7.70
C MET A 40 8.16 -1.92 6.28
N LEU A 41 9.19 -2.73 6.04
CA LEU A 41 9.79 -2.88 4.70
C LEU A 41 8.78 -3.45 3.69
N ASN A 42 7.98 -4.46 4.08
CA ASN A 42 6.93 -4.99 3.21
C ASN A 42 5.93 -3.90 2.79
N GLY A 43 5.45 -3.09 3.74
CA GLY A 43 4.54 -1.98 3.43
C GLY A 43 5.15 -0.94 2.51
N LEU A 44 6.43 -0.64 2.70
CA LEU A 44 7.19 0.30 1.87
C LEU A 44 7.37 -0.25 0.44
N VAL A 45 7.72 -1.53 0.30
CA VAL A 45 7.81 -2.22 -1.00
C VAL A 45 6.47 -2.21 -1.72
N ILE A 46 5.37 -2.53 -1.04
CA ILE A 46 4.02 -2.47 -1.62
C ILE A 46 3.70 -1.04 -2.09
N GLY A 47 4.02 -0.02 -1.29
CA GLY A 47 3.83 1.38 -1.64
C GLY A 47 4.65 1.82 -2.86
N ILE A 48 5.92 1.44 -2.93
CA ILE A 48 6.80 1.75 -4.08
C ILE A 48 6.32 1.04 -5.34
N VAL A 49 6.06 -0.26 -5.27
CA VAL A 49 5.62 -1.05 -6.43
C VAL A 49 4.25 -0.56 -6.92
N GLY A 50 3.32 -0.31 -6.01
CA GLY A 50 2.00 0.23 -6.32
C GLY A 50 2.07 1.62 -6.97
N THR A 51 2.92 2.51 -6.46
CA THR A 51 3.11 3.84 -7.05
C THR A 51 3.83 3.76 -8.40
N GLY A 52 4.87 2.93 -8.49
CA GLY A 52 5.66 2.72 -9.71
C GLY A 52 4.85 2.14 -10.87
N ILE A 53 3.84 1.32 -10.58
CA ILE A 53 2.90 0.79 -11.58
C ILE A 53 1.72 1.73 -11.78
N GLY A 54 1.21 2.34 -10.72
CA GLY A 54 0.03 3.20 -10.74
C GLY A 54 0.22 4.50 -11.52
N VAL A 55 1.37 5.15 -11.40
CA VAL A 55 1.69 6.39 -12.15
C VAL A 55 1.68 6.19 -13.67
N PRO A 56 2.42 5.22 -14.25
CA PRO A 56 2.40 4.99 -15.69
C PRO A 56 1.05 4.47 -16.19
N LEU A 57 0.35 3.63 -15.41
CA LEU A 57 -1.02 3.24 -15.75
C LEU A 57 -1.96 4.44 -15.79
N GLY A 58 -1.91 5.32 -14.78
CA GLY A 58 -2.71 6.54 -14.73
C GLY A 58 -2.43 7.46 -15.92
N TYR A 59 -1.14 7.65 -16.27
CA TYR A 59 -0.75 8.45 -17.43
C TYR A 59 -1.27 7.84 -18.75
N THR A 60 -1.14 6.52 -18.91
CA THR A 60 -1.64 5.80 -20.09
C THR A 60 -3.16 5.91 -20.20
N PHE A 61 -3.87 5.84 -19.08
CA PHE A 61 -5.33 5.97 -19.03
C PHE A 61 -5.79 7.38 -19.41
N LEU A 62 -5.11 8.41 -18.89
CA LEU A 62 -5.38 9.81 -19.26
C LEU A 62 -5.12 10.05 -20.76
N TRP A 63 -4.02 9.50 -21.28
CA TRP A 63 -3.71 9.57 -22.71
C TRP A 63 -4.77 8.88 -23.58
N LEU A 64 -5.25 7.70 -23.15
CA LEU A 64 -6.30 6.97 -23.84
C LEU A 64 -7.63 7.74 -23.85
N ILE A 65 -8.03 8.32 -22.70
CA ILE A 65 -9.23 9.15 -22.59
C ILE A 65 -9.13 10.37 -23.52
N GLN A 66 -7.96 11.03 -23.56
CA GLN A 66 -7.78 12.21 -24.39
C GLN A 66 -7.82 11.89 -25.90
N ASN A 67 -7.39 10.69 -26.30
CA ASN A 67 -7.31 10.29 -27.72
C ASN A 67 -8.57 9.58 -28.24
N TYR A 68 -9.29 8.84 -27.40
CA TYR A 68 -10.42 7.99 -27.82
C TYR A 68 -11.78 8.45 -27.28
N TRP A 69 -11.85 9.25 -26.22
CA TRP A 69 -13.10 9.79 -25.68
C TRP A 69 -13.34 11.20 -26.23
N THR A 70 -13.71 11.29 -27.50
CA THR A 70 -14.20 12.54 -28.10
C THR A 70 -15.68 12.71 -27.81
N PHE A 71 -16.03 13.72 -27.02
CA PHE A 71 -17.42 14.18 -26.91
C PHE A 71 -17.83 14.87 -28.22
N ASP A 72 -19.02 14.55 -28.72
CA ASP A 72 -19.61 15.23 -29.87
C ASP A 72 -19.76 16.73 -29.54
N ALA A 73 -19.11 17.58 -30.34
CA ALA A 73 -18.92 19.00 -30.04
C ALA A 73 -20.21 19.84 -30.10
N SER A 74 -21.37 19.22 -30.35
CA SER A 74 -22.67 19.86 -30.51
C SER A 74 -23.47 20.02 -29.21
N VAL A 75 -23.10 19.32 -28.12
CA VAL A 75 -23.85 19.33 -26.83
C VAL A 75 -23.04 19.90 -25.67
N TYR A 76 -21.70 19.85 -25.72
CA TYR A 76 -20.83 20.42 -24.70
C TYR A 76 -19.89 21.46 -25.33
N TYR A 77 -20.04 22.73 -24.93
CA TYR A 77 -19.21 23.89 -25.30
C TYR A 77 -17.73 23.78 -24.82
N ILE A 78 -17.19 22.57 -24.68
CA ILE A 78 -15.83 22.28 -24.24
C ILE A 78 -15.29 21.14 -25.12
N SER A 79 -14.60 21.47 -26.20
CA SER A 79 -14.16 20.51 -27.23
C SER A 79 -13.03 19.55 -26.81
N ARG A 80 -12.43 19.72 -25.62
CA ARG A 80 -11.48 18.76 -25.00
C ARG A 80 -11.54 18.98 -23.50
N ILE A 81 -11.53 17.92 -22.70
CA ILE A 81 -11.18 18.04 -21.28
C ILE A 81 -9.69 18.44 -21.26
N PRO A 82 -9.32 19.66 -20.85
CA PRO A 82 -7.92 20.03 -20.75
C PRO A 82 -7.36 19.32 -19.52
N VAL A 83 -6.89 18.09 -19.72
CA VAL A 83 -6.19 17.32 -18.69
C VAL A 83 -4.80 17.95 -18.52
N HIS A 84 -4.69 18.94 -17.66
CA HIS A 84 -3.41 19.50 -17.26
C HIS A 84 -2.78 18.59 -16.21
N ILE A 85 -1.86 17.72 -16.63
CA ILE A 85 -1.07 16.91 -15.72
C ILE A 85 0.02 17.81 -15.16
N LEU A 86 -0.19 18.36 -13.95
CA LEU A 86 0.87 19.05 -13.23
C LEU A 86 1.80 18.02 -12.59
N PRO A 87 3.12 18.08 -12.82
CA PRO A 87 4.09 17.19 -12.18
C PRO A 87 4.01 17.25 -10.65
N LEU A 88 3.63 18.41 -10.12
CA LEU A 88 3.47 18.66 -8.70
C LEU A 88 2.31 17.86 -8.09
N ASP A 89 1.20 17.71 -8.81
CA ASP A 89 0.05 16.90 -8.36
C ASP A 89 0.40 15.41 -8.35
N VAL A 90 1.11 14.94 -9.39
CA VAL A 90 1.59 13.55 -9.44
C VAL A 90 2.55 13.28 -8.28
N LEU A 91 3.46 14.21 -7.99
CA LEU A 91 4.41 14.07 -6.89
C LEU A 91 3.71 14.10 -5.52
N LEU A 92 2.72 14.97 -5.32
CA LEU A 92 1.90 14.99 -4.09
C LEU A 92 1.10 13.71 -3.90
N VAL A 93 0.47 13.18 -4.97
CA VAL A 93 -0.29 11.92 -4.92
C VAL A 93 0.64 10.74 -4.65
N ALA A 94 1.79 10.66 -5.32
CA ALA A 94 2.79 9.62 -5.08
C ALA A 94 3.31 9.66 -3.63
N THR A 95 3.70 10.83 -3.14
CA THR A 95 4.24 11.01 -1.79
C THR A 95 3.19 10.68 -0.73
N SER A 96 1.95 11.15 -0.91
CA SER A 96 0.85 10.84 -0.01
C SER A 96 0.47 9.35 -0.03
N ALA A 97 0.47 8.69 -1.19
CA ALA A 97 0.21 7.26 -1.30
C ALA A 97 1.26 6.42 -0.54
N ILE A 98 2.54 6.78 -0.65
CA ILE A 98 3.63 6.14 0.08
C ILE A 98 3.49 6.38 1.59
N LEU A 99 3.24 7.63 2.00
CA LEU A 99 3.05 7.98 3.41
C LEU A 99 1.88 7.23 4.04
N ILE A 100 0.75 7.15 3.35
CA ILE A 100 -0.44 6.44 3.84
C ILE A 100 -0.17 4.93 3.91
N SER A 101 0.52 4.35 2.91
CA SER A 101 0.86 2.92 2.92
C SER A 101 1.83 2.58 4.06
N PHE A 102 2.79 3.47 4.31
CA PHE A 102 3.71 3.36 5.44
C PHE A 102 2.99 3.47 6.78
N ALA A 103 2.12 4.48 6.94
CA ALA A 103 1.32 4.67 8.15
C ALA A 103 0.36 3.50 8.41
N ALA A 104 -0.29 2.99 7.36
CA ALA A 104 -1.15 1.81 7.43
C ALA A 104 -0.40 0.56 7.93
N THR A 105 0.87 0.43 7.56
CA THR A 105 1.72 -0.71 7.95
C THR A 105 2.18 -0.64 9.41
N PHE A 106 2.12 0.54 10.03
CA PHE A 106 2.56 0.73 11.42
C PHE A 106 1.69 -0.08 12.42
N TYR A 107 0.38 -0.12 12.21
CA TYR A 107 -0.54 -0.86 13.07
C TYR A 107 -0.28 -2.39 13.09
N PRO A 108 -0.25 -3.11 11.95
CA PRO A 108 0.01 -4.55 11.94
C PRO A 108 1.44 -4.90 12.35
N SER A 109 2.43 -4.05 12.04
CA SER A 109 3.82 -4.29 12.45
C SER A 109 4.00 -4.20 13.96
N TRP A 110 3.33 -3.26 14.63
CA TRP A 110 3.29 -3.19 16.09
C TRP A 110 2.56 -4.39 16.70
N GLN A 111 1.44 -4.80 16.10
CA GLN A 111 0.69 -5.98 16.52
C GLN A 111 1.52 -7.26 16.41
N ALA A 112 2.28 -7.44 15.32
CA ALA A 112 3.21 -8.56 15.13
C ALA A 112 4.34 -8.57 16.17
N ALA A 113 4.90 -7.40 16.49
CA ALA A 113 5.96 -7.27 17.48
C ALA A 113 5.50 -7.63 18.90
N LYS A 114 4.21 -7.44 19.24
CA LYS A 114 3.61 -7.76 20.53
C LYS A 114 3.14 -9.21 20.70
N LEU A 115 3.21 -10.05 19.66
CA LEU A 115 2.81 -11.46 19.77
C LEU A 115 3.70 -12.22 20.76
N ASP A 116 3.11 -12.77 21.82
CA ASP A 116 3.85 -13.55 22.80
C ASP A 116 4.16 -14.96 22.26
N PRO A 117 5.43 -15.43 22.33
CA PRO A 117 5.81 -16.75 21.83
C PRO A 117 5.14 -17.89 22.63
N VAL A 118 4.82 -17.64 23.90
CA VAL A 118 4.23 -18.64 24.81
C VAL A 118 2.77 -18.94 24.50
N SER A 119 2.00 -17.96 24.01
CA SER A 119 0.60 -18.17 23.59
C SER A 119 0.50 -18.85 22.22
N ALA A 120 1.45 -18.62 21.31
CA ALA A 120 1.44 -19.25 19.99
C ALA A 120 1.70 -20.77 20.02
N LEU A 121 2.41 -21.27 21.04
CA LEU A 121 2.68 -22.69 21.26
C LEU A 121 1.59 -23.42 22.06
N ARG A 122 0.69 -22.68 22.71
CA ARG A 122 -0.36 -23.21 23.60
C ARG A 122 -1.74 -23.31 22.90
N TYR A 123 -1.82 -22.95 21.63
CA TYR A 123 -3.02 -23.14 20.80
C TYR A 123 -3.10 -24.55 20.18
N GLU A 124 -2.29 -25.49 20.65
CA GLU A 124 -2.54 -26.94 20.62
C GLU A 124 -2.48 -27.51 22.04
#